data_AF-A0A932UQU0-F1
#
_entry.id   AF-A0A932UQU0-F1
#
_cell.length_a   1.000
_cell.length_b   1.000
_cell.length_c   1.000
_cell.angle_alpha   90.00
_cell.angle_beta   90.00
_cell.angle_gamma   90.00
#
_symmetry.space_group_name_H-M   'P 1'
#
loop_
_entity.id
_entity.type
_entity.pdbx_description
1 polymer ?
#
loop_
_entity_poly.entity_id
_entity_poly.type
_entity_poly.pdbx_seq_one_letter_code
_entity_poly.pdbx_strand_id
1 'polypeptide(L)' 'MGADTFPKLLLHNAQTMPNKDAVRENEYGVWQTFTWKSYANEVKRIALGMA' A
#
# COMPACT_ATOMS: atom_id res chain seq x y z
N MET A 1 -18.12 -2.30 8.83
CA MET A 1 -17.91 -2.56 7.39
C MET A 1 -16.59 -3.29 7.26
N GLY A 2 -16.59 -4.52 6.74
CA GLY A 2 -15.41 -5.37 6.65
C GLY A 2 -14.43 -4.91 5.56
N ALA A 3 -13.20 -5.42 5.64
CA ALA A 3 -12.16 -5.23 4.64
C ALA A 3 -12.37 -6.18 3.44
N ASP A 4 -13.58 -6.16 2.87
CA ASP A 4 -14.06 -7.19 1.94
C ASP A 4 -13.60 -6.94 0.49
N THR A 5 -12.75 -5.94 0.29
CA THR A 5 -12.18 -5.55 -1.00
C THR A 5 -10.73 -5.10 -0.77
N PHE A 6 -9.86 -5.26 -1.76
CA PHE A 6 -8.46 -4.87 -1.63
C PHE A 6 -8.23 -3.41 -1.22
N PRO A 7 -8.93 -2.40 -1.78
CA PRO A 7 -8.75 -1.02 -1.32
C PRO A 7 -9.14 -0.81 0.14
N LYS A 8 -10.21 -1.46 0.61
CA LYS A 8 -10.61 -1.40 2.02
C LYS A 8 -9.56 -2.06 2.93
N LEU A 9 -9.01 -3.20 2.53
CA LEU A 9 -7.95 -3.90 3.28
C LEU A 9 -6.68 -3.05 3.35
N LEU A 10 -6.27 -2.44 2.23
CA LEU A 10 -5.12 -1.54 2.16
C LEU A 10 -5.28 -0.36 3.13
N LEU A 11 -6.42 0.33 3.08
CA LEU A 11 -6.69 1.45 3.98
C LEU A 11 -6.77 1.02 5.45
N HIS A 12 -7.36 -0.13 5.73
CA HIS A 12 -7.43 -0.68 7.08
C HIS A 12 -6.03 -0.94 7.65
N ASN A 13 -5.18 -1.66 6.90
CA ASN A 13 -3.82 -1.98 7.35
C ASN A 13 -2.92 -0.74 7.43
N ALA A 14 -3.09 0.23 6.53
CA ALA A 14 -2.38 1.50 6.59
C ALA A 14 -2.72 2.32 7.85
N GLN A 15 -3.91 2.13 8.43
CA GLN A 15 -4.31 2.77 9.68
C GLN A 15 -3.85 1.98 10.91
N THR A 16 -4.01 0.65 10.91
CA THR A 16 -3.74 -0.20 12.08
C THR A 16 -2.28 -0.59 12.24
N MET A 17 -1.56 -0.74 11.13
CA MET A 17 -0.16 -1.20 11.09
C MET A 17 0.66 -0.46 10.02
N PRO A 18 0.73 0.89 10.07
CA PRO A 18 1.29 1.72 9.00
C PRO A 18 2.74 1.39 8.61
N ASN A 19 3.55 0.95 9.57
CA ASN A 19 4.98 0.71 9.39
C ASN A 19 5.32 -0.75 9.11
N LYS A 20 4.34 -1.65 9.10
CA LYS A 20 4.57 -3.06 8.76
C LYS A 20 4.72 -3.20 7.25
N ASP A 21 5.54 -4.15 6.82
CA ASP A 21 5.69 -4.52 5.42
C ASP A 21 4.34 -4.93 4.82
N ALA A 22 4.02 -4.35 3.66
CA ALA A 22 2.78 -4.58 2.93
C ALA A 22 3.02 -5.39 1.67
N VAL A 23 3.92 -4.88 0.83
CA VAL A 23 4.24 -5.45 -0.48
C VAL A 23 5.74 -5.41 -0.67
N ARG A 24 6.25 -6.42 -1.38
CA ARG A 24 7.62 -6.45 -1.84
C ARG A 24 7.62 -6.59 -3.36
N GLU A 25 8.29 -5.68 -4.04
CA GLU A 25 8.38 -5.67 -5.49
C GLU A 25 9.82 -5.97 -5.91
N ASN A 26 9.96 -6.77 -6.97
CA ASN A 26 11.25 -7.03 -7.60
C ASN A 26 11.35 -6.13 -8.83
N GLU A 27 12.27 -5.19 -8.78
CA GLU A 27 12.56 -4.30 -9.90
C GLU A 27 14.03 -4.48 -10.30
N TYR A 28 14.27 -4.91 -11.54
CA TYR A 28 15.62 -5.18 -12.07
C TYR A 28 16.51 -6.09 -11.21
N GLY A 29 15.92 -7.03 -10.48
CA GLY A 29 16.66 -7.93 -9.59
C GLY A 29 16.89 -7.38 -8.18
N VAL A 30 16.46 -6.15 -7.89
CA VAL A 30 16.51 -5.54 -6.57
C VAL A 30 15.15 -5.66 -5.90
N TRP A 31 15.13 -6.25 -4.71
CA TRP A 31 13.92 -6.38 -3.91
C TRP A 31 13.68 -5.12 -3.07
N GLN A 32 12.60 -4.40 -3.35
CA GLN A 32 12.15 -3.25 -2.58
C GLN A 32 10.94 -3.61 -1.73
N THR A 33 10.91 -3.14 -0.48
CA THR A 33 9.81 -3.41 0.45
C THR A 33 9.09 -2.11 0.79
N PHE A 34 7.77 -2.12 0.69
CA PHE A 34 6.91 -0.98 0.98
C PHE A 34 6.10 -1.24 2.24
N THR A 35 5.97 -0.23 3.09
CA THR A 35 5.09 -0.29 4.25
C THR A 35 3.64 -0.04 3.84
N TRP A 36 2.67 -0.44 4.66
CA TRP A 36 1.25 -0.19 4.36
C TRP A 36 0.96 1.28 4.11
N LYS A 37 1.59 2.17 4.88
CA LYS A 37 1.44 3.62 4.72
C LYS A 37 2.02 4.12 3.40
N SER A 38 3.24 3.70 3.03
CA SER A 38 3.84 4.19 1.78
C SER A 38 3.08 3.69 0.56
N TYR A 39 2.67 2.42 0.57
CA TYR A 39 1.91 1.82 -0.52
C TYR A 39 0.52 2.44 -0.68
N ALA A 40 -0.20 2.69 0.42
CA ALA A 40 -1.50 3.37 0.36
C ALA A 40 -1.40 4.80 -0.20
N ASN A 41 -0.34 5.54 0.15
CA ASN A 41 -0.09 6.88 -0.40
C ASN A 41 0.20 6.82 -1.91
N GLU A 42 0.97 5.83 -2.36
CA GLU A 42 1.26 5.64 -3.79
C GLU A 42 0.00 5.31 -4.59
N VAL A 43 -0.79 4.33 -4.12
CA VAL A 43 -2.07 3.98 -4.74
C VAL A 43 -3.00 5.20 -4.81
N LYS A 44 -3.03 6.02 -3.76
CA LYS A 44 -3.82 7.25 -3.75
C LYS A 44 -3.34 8.25 -4.79
N ARG A 45 -2.01 8.49 -4.91
CA ARG A 45 -1.44 9.37 -5.94
C ARG A 45 -1.83 8.90 -7.33
N ILE A 46 -1.64 7.61 -7.62
CA ILE A 46 -1.97 7.03 -8.93
C ILE A 46 -3.47 7.16 -9.22
N ALA A 47 -4.34 6.80 -8.26
CA ALA A 47 -5.79 6.87 -8.43
C ALA A 47 -6.31 8.30 -8.64
N LEU A 48 -5.62 9.31 -8.11
CA LEU A 48 -5.95 10.73 -8.28
C LEU A 48 -5.29 11.38 -9.50
N GLY A 49 -4.59 10.62 -10.35
CA GLY A 49 -3.96 11.15 -11.56
C GLY A 49 -2.58 11.78 -11.33
N MET A 50 -1.84 11.34 -10.32
CA MET A 50 -0.49 11.80 -9.95
C MET A 50 -0.41 13.24 -9.38
N ALA A 51 -1.49 13.75 -8.79
CA ALA A 51 -1.51 15.03 -8.08
C ALA A 51 -0.79 14.97 -6.72
#